data_AF-A0A4U0QE59-F1
#
_entry.id   AF-A0A4U0QE59-F1
#
_cell.length_a   1.000
_cell.length_b   1.000
_cell.length_c   1.000
_cell.angle_alpha   90.00
_cell.angle_beta   90.00
_cell.angle_gamma   90.00
#
_symmetry.space_group_name_H-M   'P 1'
#
loop_
_entity.id
_entity.type
_entity.pdbx_description
1 polymer ?
#
loop_
_entity_poly.entity_id
_entity_poly.type
_entity_poly.pdbx_seq_one_letter_code
_entity_poly.pdbx_strand_id
1 'polypeptide(L)'
;MPIRPPSPFQPRPFDDGERAALLRRLSDLDAGTPRQWLWLELAAGTATGETPRTRRIGRLLALGGPWLAWRWLRRAELPGLTLYARLAGSLRARLRHARQDGLLCVLCLPALLAGFERLPAIQAMSAWLVVLLGTLWQAWRQPGAQASTHTADDDGDGEEELPGPEAALGLAGMLIGAGQAPLAAQRLVVQLRAAPDATLPALLAVLPTLAPSPPPPATRRWLTCLHWLAATLPPAWLIGALPTPWGLGAAVAYGVLLAAKASRGTALLVAVATLLAHALGRLGHWL
;
A
#
# COMPACT_ATOMS: atom_id res chain seq x y z
N MET A 1 -11.24 32.35 27.39
CA MET A 1 -11.24 31.50 26.18
C MET A 1 -11.75 30.12 26.57
N PRO A 2 -12.92 29.67 26.08
CA PRO A 2 -13.40 28.33 26.40
C PRO A 2 -12.55 27.29 25.64
N ILE A 3 -11.93 26.39 26.39
CA ILE A 3 -11.21 25.23 25.88
C ILE A 3 -12.24 24.32 25.20
N ARG A 4 -12.27 24.35 23.87
CA ARG A 4 -13.12 23.44 23.09
C ARG A 4 -12.67 22.02 23.43
N PRO A 5 -13.55 21.14 23.96
CA PRO A 5 -13.16 19.76 24.21
C PRO A 5 -12.68 19.14 22.89
N PRO A 6 -11.62 18.33 22.90
CA PRO A 6 -11.16 17.64 21.71
C PRO A 6 -12.33 16.84 21.13
N SER A 7 -12.56 17.00 19.83
CA SER A 7 -13.56 16.21 19.10
C SER A 7 -13.35 14.72 19.43
N PRO A 8 -14.41 13.97 19.80
CA PRO A 8 -14.30 12.57 20.21
C PRO A 8 -13.76 11.64 19.10
N PHE A 9 -13.47 12.18 17.91
CA PHE A 9 -12.98 11.44 16.75
C PHE A 9 -11.55 11.80 16.33
N GLN A 10 -10.82 12.64 17.08
CA GLN A 10 -9.39 12.83 16.78
C GLN A 10 -8.58 11.64 17.30
N PRO A 11 -7.91 10.88 16.41
CA PRO A 11 -7.09 9.75 16.84
C PRO A 11 -5.93 10.27 17.70
N ARG A 12 -5.78 9.72 18.90
CA ARG A 12 -4.66 10.02 19.81
C ARG A 12 -3.31 9.85 19.07
N PRO A 13 -2.37 10.79 19.20
CA PRO A 13 -1.02 10.63 18.66
C PRO A 13 -0.35 9.40 19.28
N PHE A 14 0.68 8.88 18.62
CA PHE A 14 1.47 7.79 19.19
C PHE A 14 2.46 8.35 20.19
N ASP A 15 2.53 7.74 21.38
CA ASP A 15 3.51 8.11 22.39
C ASP A 15 4.89 7.56 22.01
N ASP A 16 5.97 8.12 22.54
CA ASP A 16 7.33 7.71 22.17
C ASP A 16 7.61 6.23 22.47
N GLY A 17 7.02 5.70 23.54
CA GLY A 17 7.12 4.27 23.83
C GLY A 17 6.35 3.37 22.84
N GLU A 18 5.26 3.85 22.26
CA GLU A 18 4.56 3.14 21.19
C GLU A 18 5.37 3.17 19.89
N ARG A 19 6.00 4.31 19.59
CA ARG A 19 6.89 4.46 18.43
C ARG A 19 8.10 3.53 18.54
N ALA A 20 8.75 3.48 19.71
CA ALA A 20 9.83 2.56 20.01
C ALA A 20 9.42 1.10 19.83
N ALA A 21 8.22 0.72 20.32
CA ALA A 21 7.69 -0.62 20.12
C ALA A 21 7.48 -0.96 18.63
N LEU A 22 6.99 -0.01 17.83
CA LEU A 22 6.82 -0.21 16.38
C LEU A 22 8.16 -0.32 15.64
N LEU A 23 9.16 0.48 16.01
CA LEU A 23 10.52 0.37 15.46
C LEU A 23 11.14 -1.00 15.75
N ARG A 24 10.98 -1.53 16.97
CA ARG A 24 11.42 -2.89 17.30
C ARG A 24 10.68 -3.97 16.50
N ARG A 25 9.37 -3.81 16.27
CA ARG A 25 8.62 -4.74 15.40
C ARG A 25 9.07 -4.68 13.93
N LEU A 26 9.53 -3.51 13.46
CA LEU A 26 10.15 -3.39 12.13
C LEU A 26 11.52 -4.05 12.10
N SER A 27 12.33 -3.90 13.16
CA SER A 27 13.58 -4.64 13.35
C SER A 27 13.35 -6.15 13.29
N ASP A 28 12.35 -6.66 14.02
CA ASP A 28 12.02 -8.10 14.04
C ASP A 28 11.61 -8.61 12.64
N LEU A 29 10.91 -7.77 11.87
CA LEU A 29 10.50 -8.10 10.50
C LEU A 29 11.68 -8.15 9.52
N ASP A 30 12.67 -7.29 9.73
CA ASP A 30 13.88 -7.17 8.92
C ASP A 30 15.04 -7.99 9.51
N ALA A 31 14.76 -8.94 10.41
CA ALA A 31 15.77 -9.75 11.07
C ALA A 31 16.67 -10.46 10.04
N GLY A 32 17.99 -10.43 10.28
CA GLY A 32 18.99 -10.97 9.35
C GLY A 32 19.35 -10.03 8.21
N THR A 33 18.76 -8.82 8.13
CA THR A 33 19.12 -7.80 7.14
C THR A 33 19.80 -6.59 7.79
N PRO A 34 20.61 -5.81 7.04
CA PRO A 34 21.21 -4.56 7.56
C PRO A 34 20.20 -3.57 8.12
N ARG A 35 18.94 -3.60 7.64
CA ARG A 35 17.86 -2.72 8.10
C ARG A 35 17.47 -2.97 9.56
N GLN A 36 17.64 -4.20 10.06
CA GLN A 36 17.42 -4.55 11.46
C GLN A 36 18.16 -3.57 12.39
N TRP A 37 19.44 -3.34 12.11
CA TRP A 37 20.29 -2.48 12.92
C TRP A 37 19.90 -1.01 12.81
N LEU A 38 19.47 -0.55 11.64
CA LEU A 38 18.94 0.80 11.48
C LEU A 38 17.73 1.03 12.40
N TRP A 39 16.79 0.09 12.46
CA TRP A 39 15.62 0.20 13.34
C TRP A 39 15.97 0.16 14.82
N LEU A 40 16.94 -0.68 15.20
CA LEU A 40 17.42 -0.76 16.58
C LEU A 40 18.14 0.52 17.02
N GLU A 41 18.95 1.11 16.14
CA GLU A 41 19.62 2.39 16.39
C GLU A 41 18.62 3.54 16.59
N LEU A 42 17.53 3.55 15.83
CA LEU A 42 16.45 4.53 16.00
C LEU A 42 15.57 4.27 17.22
N ALA A 43 15.48 3.01 17.66
CA ALA A 43 14.75 2.64 18.87
C ALA A 43 15.62 2.76 20.15
N ALA A 44 16.91 3.03 20.03
CA ALA A 44 17.83 3.10 21.15
C ALA A 44 17.43 4.22 22.14
N GLY A 45 17.56 3.94 23.43
CA GLY A 45 17.32 4.94 24.48
C GLY A 45 15.85 5.28 24.78
N THR A 46 14.88 4.66 24.09
CA THR A 46 13.44 4.86 24.36
C THR A 46 12.84 3.64 25.04
N ALA A 47 12.12 3.87 26.15
CA ALA A 47 11.41 2.83 26.87
C ALA A 47 10.23 2.32 26.03
N THR A 48 10.05 1.01 25.92
CA THR A 48 8.95 0.43 25.15
C THR A 48 7.64 0.49 25.91
N GLY A 49 6.61 1.03 25.25
CA GLY A 49 5.22 0.94 25.67
C GLY A 49 4.44 0.08 24.69
N GLU A 50 4.22 -1.20 25.02
CA GLU A 50 3.29 -2.02 24.24
C GLU A 50 1.85 -1.67 24.60
N THR A 51 1.05 -1.35 23.59
CA THR A 51 -0.38 -1.08 23.71
C THR A 51 -1.15 -2.05 22.81
N PRO A 52 -2.46 -2.27 23.04
CA PRO A 52 -3.27 -3.08 22.14
C PRO A 52 -3.25 -2.55 20.70
N ARG A 53 -3.05 -1.24 20.51
CA ARG A 53 -2.90 -0.60 19.20
C ARG A 53 -1.60 -1.04 18.52
N THR A 54 -0.46 -0.96 19.21
CA THR A 54 0.83 -1.39 18.64
C THR A 54 0.84 -2.89 18.36
N ARG A 55 0.18 -3.72 19.19
CA ARG A 55 -0.01 -5.15 18.92
C ARG A 55 -0.81 -5.43 17.65
N ARG A 56 -1.90 -4.71 17.40
CA ARG A 56 -2.69 -4.85 16.16
C ARG A 56 -1.85 -4.49 14.93
N ILE A 57 -1.08 -3.40 15.02
CA ILE A 57 -0.18 -2.99 13.94
C ILE A 57 0.92 -4.05 13.74
N GLY A 58 1.48 -4.60 14.82
CA GLY A 58 2.44 -5.71 14.78
C GLY A 58 1.91 -6.96 14.09
N ARG A 59 0.63 -7.32 14.28
CA ARG A 59 0.01 -8.43 13.53
C ARG A 59 -0.10 -8.13 12.03
N LEU A 60 -0.45 -6.90 11.66
CA LEU A 60 -0.50 -6.49 10.24
C LEU A 60 0.88 -6.50 9.60
N LEU A 61 1.90 -6.09 10.37
CA LEU A 61 3.30 -6.20 9.98
C LEU A 61 3.70 -7.66 9.74
N ALA A 62 3.35 -8.58 10.63
CA ALA A 62 3.65 -10.00 10.45
C ALA A 62 2.94 -10.64 9.23
N LEU A 63 1.72 -10.20 8.90
CA LEU A 63 0.92 -10.79 7.82
C LEU A 63 1.33 -10.35 6.41
N GLY A 64 1.79 -9.10 6.25
CA GLY A 64 2.08 -8.55 4.92
C GLY A 64 3.06 -7.40 4.93
N GLY A 65 3.88 -7.34 5.97
CA GLY A 65 4.98 -6.40 6.11
C GLY A 65 4.54 -4.94 6.29
N PRO A 66 5.46 -3.99 6.05
CA PRO A 66 5.20 -2.57 6.19
C PRO A 66 4.11 -2.06 5.24
N TRP A 67 3.78 -2.80 4.19
CA TRP A 67 2.81 -2.43 3.16
C TRP A 67 1.37 -2.38 3.68
N LEU A 68 0.97 -3.38 4.48
CA LEU A 68 -0.36 -3.40 5.12
C LEU A 68 -0.47 -2.36 6.22
N ALA A 69 0.58 -2.26 7.05
CA ALA A 69 0.63 -1.34 8.17
C ALA A 69 0.89 0.13 7.77
N TRP A 70 1.19 0.40 6.49
CA TRP A 70 1.77 1.66 6.03
C TRP A 70 0.99 2.92 6.45
N ARG A 71 -0.35 2.87 6.46
CA ARG A 71 -1.17 4.01 6.89
C ARG A 71 -0.98 4.33 8.37
N TRP A 72 -0.83 3.32 9.22
CA TRP A 72 -0.62 3.50 10.65
C TRP A 72 0.83 3.86 10.96
N LEU A 73 1.80 3.24 10.26
CA LEU A 73 3.22 3.60 10.37
C LEU A 73 3.45 5.08 10.02
N ARG A 74 2.90 5.56 8.89
CA ARG A 74 3.00 6.99 8.52
C ARG A 74 2.38 7.91 9.58
N ARG A 75 1.24 7.51 10.17
CA ARG A 75 0.60 8.28 11.25
C ARG A 75 1.37 8.27 12.56
N ALA A 76 2.23 7.27 12.77
CA ALA A 76 3.12 7.22 13.91
C ALA A 76 4.34 8.12 13.73
N GLU A 77 4.57 8.66 12.53
CA GLU A 77 5.69 9.54 12.20
C GLU A 77 7.03 8.92 12.62
N LEU A 78 7.18 7.61 12.38
CA LEU A 78 8.40 6.91 12.78
C LEU A 78 9.58 7.46 11.98
N PRO A 79 10.71 7.74 12.64
CA PRO A 79 11.94 8.14 11.96
C PRO A 79 12.37 7.05 10.97
N GLY A 80 12.90 7.45 9.82
CA GLY A 80 13.45 6.51 8.83
C GLY A 80 12.41 5.85 7.92
N LEU A 81 11.11 6.06 8.14
CA LEU A 81 10.04 5.52 7.27
C LEU A 81 10.15 6.00 5.81
N THR A 82 10.84 7.11 5.56
CA THR A 82 11.07 7.65 4.20
C THR A 82 11.75 6.62 3.29
N LEU A 83 12.51 5.68 3.85
CA LEU A 83 13.12 4.53 3.16
C LEU A 83 12.10 3.70 2.36
N TYR A 84 10.89 3.50 2.89
CA TYR A 84 9.81 2.77 2.18
C TYR A 84 8.87 3.68 1.39
N ALA A 85 8.97 5.01 1.50
CA ALA A 85 7.95 5.92 1.01
C ALA A 85 7.75 5.83 -0.50
N ARG A 86 8.84 5.67 -1.26
CA ARG A 86 8.78 5.52 -2.73
C ARG A 86 8.05 4.24 -3.14
N LEU A 87 8.45 3.09 -2.57
CA LEU A 87 7.82 1.80 -2.88
C LEU A 87 6.36 1.74 -2.42
N ALA A 88 6.05 2.31 -1.26
CA ALA A 88 4.69 2.35 -0.78
C ALA A 88 3.83 3.30 -1.61
N GLY A 89 4.41 4.39 -2.13
CA GLY A 89 3.79 5.30 -3.08
C GLY A 89 3.44 4.60 -4.40
N SER A 90 4.40 3.86 -4.98
CA SER A 90 4.18 3.14 -6.24
C SER A 90 3.13 2.03 -6.09
N LEU A 91 3.18 1.26 -4.99
CA LEU A 91 2.16 0.26 -4.68
C LEU A 91 0.78 0.90 -4.54
N ARG A 92 0.65 1.99 -3.76
CA ARG A 92 -0.63 2.70 -3.60
C ARG A 92 -1.16 3.29 -4.91
N ALA A 93 -0.30 3.77 -5.79
CA ALA A 93 -0.70 4.22 -7.11
C ALA A 93 -1.33 3.07 -7.90
N ARG A 94 -0.65 1.92 -7.97
CA ARG A 94 -1.16 0.71 -8.65
C ARG A 94 -2.49 0.22 -8.07
N LEU A 95 -2.61 0.15 -6.74
CA LEU A 95 -3.85 -0.27 -6.08
C LEU A 95 -5.00 0.71 -6.33
N ARG A 96 -4.72 2.02 -6.44
CA ARG A 96 -5.73 3.01 -6.84
C ARG A 96 -6.17 2.83 -8.29
N HIS A 97 -5.24 2.57 -9.21
CA HIS A 97 -5.57 2.29 -10.61
C HIS A 97 -6.45 1.05 -10.73
N ALA A 98 -6.06 -0.08 -10.11
CA ALA A 98 -6.87 -1.31 -10.15
C ALA A 98 -8.30 -1.08 -9.61
N ARG A 99 -8.45 -0.28 -8.55
CA ARG A 99 -9.75 0.10 -7.98
C ARG A 99 -10.56 0.99 -8.94
N GLN A 100 -9.93 1.96 -9.59
CA GLN A 100 -10.58 2.87 -10.54
C GLN A 100 -11.02 2.13 -11.80
N ASP A 101 -10.16 1.28 -12.34
CA ASP A 101 -10.48 0.43 -13.49
C ASP A 101 -11.66 -0.49 -13.17
N GLY A 102 -11.64 -1.13 -11.98
CA GLY A 102 -12.74 -1.96 -11.51
C GLY A 102 -14.06 -1.18 -11.42
N LEU A 103 -14.05 0.01 -10.82
CA LEU A 103 -15.24 0.88 -10.75
C LEU A 103 -15.77 1.25 -12.14
N LEU A 104 -14.90 1.62 -13.08
CA LEU A 104 -15.33 1.97 -14.43
C LEU A 104 -15.93 0.78 -15.15
N CYS A 105 -15.28 -0.39 -15.10
CA CYS A 105 -15.77 -1.60 -15.75
C CYS A 105 -17.13 -2.04 -15.20
N VAL A 106 -17.29 -2.07 -13.86
CA VAL A 106 -18.51 -2.59 -13.23
C VAL A 106 -19.70 -1.63 -13.37
N LEU A 107 -19.47 -0.34 -13.63
CA LEU A 107 -20.53 0.66 -13.79
C LEU A 107 -20.86 0.91 -15.27
N CYS A 108 -19.85 1.12 -16.11
CA CYS A 108 -20.06 1.46 -17.51
C CYS A 108 -20.68 0.31 -18.31
N LEU A 109 -20.29 -0.95 -18.03
CA LEU A 109 -20.82 -2.09 -18.77
C LEU A 109 -22.33 -2.30 -18.51
N PRO A 110 -22.81 -2.35 -17.25
CA PRO A 110 -24.25 -2.35 -16.98
C PRO A 110 -24.98 -1.10 -17.47
N ALA A 111 -24.37 0.08 -17.39
CA ALA A 111 -24.97 1.32 -17.87
C ALA A 111 -25.18 1.33 -19.39
N LEU A 112 -24.20 0.82 -20.15
CA LEU A 112 -24.31 0.62 -21.60
C LEU A 112 -25.43 -0.36 -21.94
N LEU A 113 -25.49 -1.50 -21.25
CA LEU A 113 -26.56 -2.50 -21.42
C LEU A 113 -27.94 -1.94 -21.08
N ALA A 114 -28.03 -1.11 -20.03
CA ALA A 114 -29.25 -0.39 -19.69
C ALA A 114 -29.63 0.63 -20.78
N GLY A 115 -28.65 1.26 -21.45
CA GLY A 115 -28.88 2.13 -22.59
C GLY A 115 -29.48 1.38 -23.79
N PHE A 116 -29.05 0.13 -24.02
CA PHE A 116 -29.65 -0.78 -25.01
C PHE A 116 -30.98 -1.41 -24.55
N GLU A 117 -31.57 -0.93 -23.46
CA GLU A 117 -32.81 -1.46 -22.87
C GLU A 117 -32.75 -2.98 -22.60
N ARG A 118 -31.55 -3.52 -22.31
CA ARG A 118 -31.38 -4.93 -21.98
C ARG A 118 -31.93 -5.23 -20.60
N LEU A 119 -32.40 -6.47 -20.43
CA LEU A 119 -32.99 -6.97 -19.20
C LEU A 119 -32.06 -6.72 -17.98
N PRO A 120 -32.61 -6.35 -16.82
CA PRO A 120 -31.83 -6.14 -15.59
C PRO A 120 -30.98 -7.35 -15.18
N ALA A 121 -31.47 -8.57 -15.45
CA ALA A 121 -30.72 -9.80 -15.20
C ALA A 121 -29.39 -9.85 -15.99
N ILE A 122 -29.38 -9.36 -17.23
CA ILE A 122 -28.16 -9.31 -18.06
C ILE A 122 -27.19 -8.26 -17.51
N GLN A 123 -27.71 -7.11 -17.05
CA GLN A 123 -26.91 -6.07 -16.41
C GLN A 123 -26.23 -6.62 -15.14
N ALA A 124 -26.98 -7.29 -14.25
CA ALA A 124 -26.45 -7.91 -13.05
C ALA A 124 -25.43 -9.02 -13.37
N MET A 125 -25.73 -9.89 -14.33
CA MET A 125 -24.81 -10.94 -14.79
C MET A 125 -23.49 -10.34 -15.27
N SER A 126 -23.55 -9.27 -16.08
CA SER A 126 -22.35 -8.60 -16.60
C SER A 126 -21.49 -7.99 -15.46
N ALA A 127 -22.13 -7.41 -14.44
CA ALA A 127 -21.44 -6.87 -13.29
C ALA A 127 -20.72 -7.98 -12.49
N TRP A 128 -21.38 -9.13 -12.28
CA TRP A 128 -20.76 -10.30 -11.63
C TRP A 128 -19.62 -10.90 -12.45
N LEU A 129 -19.73 -10.94 -13.78
CA LEU A 129 -18.63 -11.35 -14.65
C LEU A 129 -17.41 -10.43 -14.50
N VAL A 130 -17.61 -9.11 -14.41
CA VAL A 130 -16.53 -8.15 -14.14
C VAL A 130 -15.88 -8.41 -12.78
N VAL A 131 -16.67 -8.72 -11.75
CA VAL A 131 -16.15 -9.08 -10.42
C VAL A 131 -15.25 -10.32 -10.53
N LEU A 132 -15.74 -11.41 -11.09
CA LEU A 132 -15.05 -12.72 -11.11
C LEU A 132 -13.85 -12.72 -12.07
N LEU A 133 -14.08 -12.40 -13.34
CA LEU A 133 -13.04 -12.42 -14.38
C LEU A 133 -11.99 -11.34 -14.11
N GLY A 134 -12.41 -10.17 -13.63
CA GLY A 134 -11.50 -9.13 -13.22
C GLY A 134 -10.62 -9.54 -12.04
N THR A 135 -11.16 -10.25 -11.06
CA THR A 135 -10.35 -10.76 -9.93
C THR A 135 -9.32 -11.78 -10.41
N LEU A 136 -9.71 -12.72 -11.28
CA LEU A 136 -8.79 -13.68 -11.89
C LEU A 136 -7.70 -12.97 -12.70
N TRP A 137 -8.09 -11.96 -13.48
CA TRP A 137 -7.16 -11.13 -14.25
C TRP A 137 -6.16 -10.40 -13.35
N GLN A 138 -6.60 -9.79 -12.25
CA GLN A 138 -5.69 -9.12 -11.30
C GLN A 138 -4.76 -10.12 -10.57
N ALA A 139 -5.22 -11.35 -10.34
CA ALA A 139 -4.39 -12.40 -9.76
C ALA A 139 -3.30 -12.89 -10.74
N TRP A 140 -3.64 -12.99 -12.03
CA TRP A 140 -2.76 -13.49 -13.07
C TRP A 140 -1.80 -12.42 -13.62
N ARG A 141 -2.28 -11.20 -13.83
CA ARG A 141 -1.49 -10.08 -14.36
C ARG A 141 -0.50 -9.60 -13.31
N GLN A 142 0.69 -10.18 -13.31
CA GLN A 142 1.84 -9.54 -12.74
C GLN A 142 2.50 -8.70 -13.83
N PRO A 143 2.56 -7.36 -13.70
CA PRO A 143 3.60 -6.63 -14.40
C PRO A 143 4.91 -7.31 -13.98
N GLY A 144 5.69 -7.76 -14.96
CA GLY A 144 7.06 -8.21 -14.71
C GLY A 144 7.70 -7.22 -13.74
N ALA A 145 8.35 -7.75 -12.71
CA ALA A 145 9.22 -6.91 -11.90
C ALA A 145 10.02 -6.07 -12.91
N GLN A 146 9.98 -4.74 -12.80
CA GLN A 146 11.03 -3.96 -13.47
C GLN A 146 12.29 -4.64 -13.00
N ALA A 147 13.00 -5.27 -13.93
CA ALA A 147 14.33 -5.78 -13.69
C ALA A 147 15.06 -4.60 -13.09
N SER A 148 15.26 -4.65 -11.78
CA SER A 148 16.23 -3.81 -11.12
C SER A 148 17.50 -4.12 -11.86
N THR A 149 17.92 -3.18 -12.68
CA THR A 149 19.19 -3.14 -13.38
C THR A 149 20.25 -3.00 -12.28
N HIS A 150 20.51 -4.13 -11.65
CA HIS A 150 21.62 -4.55 -10.78
C HIS A 150 21.19 -5.84 -10.06
N THR A 151 20.82 -6.85 -10.83
CA THR A 151 21.38 -8.16 -10.59
C THR A 151 22.68 -8.15 -11.37
N ALA A 152 23.80 -8.00 -10.65
CA ALA A 152 24.95 -8.78 -11.06
C ALA A 152 24.46 -10.22 -11.07
N ASP A 153 24.71 -10.92 -12.17
CA ASP A 153 24.48 -12.34 -12.28
C ASP A 153 25.11 -13.02 -11.04
N ASP A 154 24.25 -13.57 -10.20
CA ASP A 154 24.62 -14.56 -9.20
C ASP A 154 23.73 -15.78 -9.46
N ASP A 155 23.91 -16.34 -10.66
CA ASP A 155 23.76 -17.78 -10.86
C ASP A 155 24.96 -18.44 -10.17
N GLY A 156 24.91 -18.48 -8.85
CA GLY A 156 25.85 -19.13 -7.96
C GLY A 156 25.05 -19.89 -6.91
N ASP A 157 25.49 -21.09 -6.60
CA ASP A 157 24.81 -22.07 -5.76
C ASP A 157 24.14 -21.49 -4.50
N GLY A 158 23.06 -22.13 -4.06
CA GLY A 158 22.27 -21.79 -2.88
C GLY A 158 23.03 -21.87 -1.55
N GLU A 159 24.06 -21.06 -1.38
CA GLU A 159 24.61 -20.66 -0.12
C GLU A 159 23.71 -19.53 0.42
N GLU A 160 22.87 -19.89 1.38
CA GLU A 160 22.35 -18.92 2.34
C GLU A 160 23.56 -18.15 2.87
N GLU A 161 23.76 -16.91 2.40
CA GLU A 161 24.82 -16.01 2.85
C GLU A 161 24.55 -15.72 4.34
N LEU A 162 25.08 -16.60 5.19
CA LEU A 162 24.99 -16.50 6.63
C LEU A 162 25.55 -15.12 7.01
N PRO A 163 24.88 -14.37 7.89
CA PRO A 163 25.33 -13.04 8.26
C PRO A 163 26.77 -13.14 8.77
N GLY A 164 27.70 -12.51 8.04
CA GLY A 164 29.11 -12.47 8.44
C GLY A 164 29.26 -11.87 9.85
N PRO A 165 30.36 -12.16 10.56
CA PRO A 165 30.59 -11.68 11.92
C PRO A 165 30.52 -10.14 12.05
N GLU A 166 30.76 -9.41 10.96
CA GLU A 166 30.59 -7.96 10.80
C GLU A 166 29.14 -7.49 11.13
N ALA A 167 28.15 -8.32 10.81
CA ALA A 167 26.74 -7.99 11.03
C ALA A 167 26.33 -8.06 12.50
N ALA A 168 27.15 -8.67 13.37
CA ALA A 168 26.94 -8.68 14.83
C ALA A 168 27.42 -7.39 15.52
N LEU A 169 28.19 -6.54 14.82
CA LEU A 169 28.81 -5.32 15.37
C LEU A 169 27.93 -4.06 15.26
N GLY A 170 26.67 -4.21 14.82
CA GLY A 170 25.74 -3.09 14.65
C GLY A 170 26.00 -2.24 13.41
N LEU A 171 25.21 -1.16 13.24
CA LEU A 171 25.23 -0.34 12.02
C LEU A 171 26.60 0.30 11.75
N ALA A 172 27.32 0.71 12.81
CA ALA A 172 28.67 1.24 12.69
C ALA A 172 29.66 0.20 12.16
N GLY A 173 29.57 -1.05 12.63
CA GLY A 173 30.39 -2.16 12.13
C GLY A 173 30.12 -2.43 10.65
N MET A 174 28.85 -2.46 10.25
CA MET A 174 28.47 -2.62 8.84
C MET A 174 29.03 -1.52 7.94
N LEU A 175 29.03 -0.27 8.40
CA LEU A 175 29.62 0.84 7.64
C LEU A 175 31.14 0.68 7.48
N ILE A 176 31.83 0.22 8.52
CA ILE A 176 33.28 -0.05 8.48
C ILE A 176 33.58 -1.20 7.52
N GLY A 177 32.80 -2.29 7.57
CA GLY A 177 32.90 -3.41 6.64
C GLY A 177 32.64 -3.01 5.18
N ALA A 178 31.80 -2.00 4.96
CA ALA A 178 31.58 -1.38 3.65
C ALA A 178 32.69 -0.38 3.23
N GLY A 179 33.82 -0.34 3.95
CA GLY A 179 35.00 0.46 3.61
C GLY A 179 35.00 1.89 4.16
N GLN A 180 34.10 2.26 5.08
CA GLN A 180 34.16 3.56 5.75
C GLN A 180 35.22 3.60 6.84
N ALA A 181 35.88 4.76 6.97
CA ALA A 181 36.75 5.01 8.12
C ALA A 181 35.94 4.98 9.43
N PRO A 182 36.48 4.44 10.54
CA PRO A 182 35.73 4.29 11.80
C PRO A 182 35.10 5.58 12.34
N LEU A 183 35.83 6.71 12.23
CA LEU A 183 35.31 8.02 12.63
C LEU A 183 34.18 8.51 11.72
N ALA A 184 34.24 8.23 10.42
CA ALA A 184 33.17 8.59 9.48
C ALA A 184 31.92 7.75 9.74
N ALA A 185 32.08 6.45 9.97
CA ALA A 185 30.99 5.54 10.35
C ALA A 185 30.29 6.00 11.65
N GLN A 186 31.05 6.33 12.71
CA GLN A 186 30.49 6.84 13.95
C GLN A 186 29.74 8.17 13.76
N ARG A 187 30.31 9.10 12.98
CA ARG A 187 29.63 10.38 12.67
C ARG A 187 28.30 10.17 11.97
N LEU A 188 28.24 9.25 11.00
CA LEU A 188 26.98 8.91 10.31
C LEU A 188 25.94 8.33 11.27
N VAL A 189 26.33 7.46 12.22
CA VAL A 189 25.39 6.92 13.22
C VAL A 189 24.90 8.01 14.17
N VAL A 190 25.77 8.92 14.63
CA VAL A 190 25.35 10.06 15.46
C VAL A 190 24.40 10.97 14.69
N GLN A 191 24.69 11.27 13.42
CA GLN A 191 23.81 12.05 12.55
C GLN A 191 22.47 11.36 12.31
N LEU A 192 22.45 10.04 12.14
CA LEU A 192 21.22 9.26 11.99
C LEU A 192 20.30 9.40 13.21
N ARG A 193 20.85 9.34 14.43
CA ARG A 193 20.08 9.51 15.67
C ARG A 193 19.53 10.94 15.82
N ALA A 194 20.26 11.95 15.35
CA ALA A 194 19.85 13.35 15.43
C ALA A 194 18.85 13.76 14.33
N ALA A 195 19.07 13.31 13.10
CA ALA A 195 18.31 13.70 11.91
C ALA A 195 18.16 12.50 10.95
N PRO A 196 17.25 11.56 11.25
CA PRO A 196 17.20 10.27 10.57
C PRO A 196 16.88 10.38 9.08
N ASP A 197 15.81 11.10 8.73
CA ASP A 197 15.40 11.25 7.33
C ASP A 197 16.39 12.04 6.48
N ALA A 198 17.14 12.97 7.09
CA ALA A 198 18.17 13.74 6.39
C ALA A 198 19.45 12.92 6.13
N THR A 199 19.75 11.95 7.00
CA THR A 199 20.98 11.15 6.93
C THR A 199 20.81 9.90 6.03
N LEU A 200 19.58 9.43 5.84
CA LEU A 200 19.29 8.25 5.02
C LEU A 200 19.90 8.23 3.60
N PRO A 201 19.90 9.33 2.81
CA PRO A 201 20.52 9.31 1.48
C PRO A 201 22.02 9.04 1.51
N ALA A 202 22.74 9.62 2.48
CA ALA A 202 24.17 9.37 2.67
C ALA A 202 24.41 7.92 3.11
N LEU A 203 23.54 7.38 3.97
CA LEU A 203 23.61 6.01 4.45
C LEU A 203 23.35 4.99 3.32
N LEU A 204 22.38 5.26 2.45
CA LEU A 204 22.08 4.43 1.27
C LEU A 204 23.17 4.47 0.20
N ALA A 205 23.93 5.57 0.11
CA ALA A 205 25.07 5.66 -0.80
C ALA A 205 26.23 4.74 -0.40
N VAL A 206 26.40 4.49 0.91
CA VAL A 206 27.44 3.62 1.45
C VAL A 206 26.95 2.18 1.60
N LEU A 207 25.72 1.99 2.09
CA LEU A 207 25.08 0.70 2.32
C LEU A 207 23.81 0.59 1.47
N PRO A 208 23.94 0.28 0.17
CA PRO A 208 22.77 0.16 -0.72
C PRO A 208 21.85 -1.01 -0.31
N THR A 209 22.36 -2.00 0.42
CA THR A 209 21.62 -3.13 0.98
C THR A 209 20.56 -2.72 2.02
N LEU A 210 20.63 -1.48 2.52
CA LEU A 210 19.56 -0.91 3.34
C LEU A 210 18.30 -0.60 2.54
N ALA A 211 18.36 -0.52 1.21
CA ALA A 211 17.18 -0.31 0.39
C ALA A 211 16.16 -1.43 0.67
N PRO A 212 14.87 -1.10 0.86
CA PRO A 212 13.88 -2.10 1.20
C PRO A 212 13.56 -3.00 0.01
N SER A 213 13.44 -4.30 0.24
CA SER A 213 12.97 -5.23 -0.78
C SER A 213 11.53 -4.89 -1.16
N PRO A 214 11.16 -5.00 -2.45
CA PRO A 214 9.82 -4.67 -2.87
C PRO A 214 8.84 -5.76 -2.36
N PRO A 215 7.52 -5.48 -2.23
CA PRO A 215 6.58 -6.42 -1.62
C PRO A 215 6.61 -7.77 -2.34
N PRO A 216 6.48 -8.90 -1.63
CA PRO A 216 6.49 -10.21 -2.26
C PRO A 216 5.32 -10.34 -3.25
N PRO A 217 5.49 -11.12 -4.33
CA PRO A 217 4.51 -11.24 -5.40
C PRO A 217 3.12 -11.66 -4.90
N ALA A 218 3.06 -12.56 -3.92
CA ALA A 218 1.82 -13.01 -3.28
C ALA A 218 1.07 -11.86 -2.60
N THR A 219 1.75 -11.04 -1.80
CA THR A 219 1.13 -9.87 -1.14
C THR A 219 0.65 -8.84 -2.15
N ARG A 220 1.39 -8.60 -3.25
CA ARG A 220 0.92 -7.70 -4.31
C ARG A 220 -0.35 -8.22 -4.99
N ARG A 221 -0.40 -9.51 -5.34
CA ARG A 221 -1.60 -10.15 -5.92
C ARG A 221 -2.78 -10.01 -4.97
N TRP A 222 -2.61 -10.45 -3.72
CA TRP A 222 -3.67 -10.40 -2.71
C TRP A 222 -4.21 -8.97 -2.51
N LEU A 223 -3.32 -7.98 -2.38
CA LEU A 223 -3.71 -6.58 -2.23
C LEU A 223 -4.48 -6.06 -3.45
N THR A 224 -4.05 -6.43 -4.66
CA THR A 224 -4.66 -5.96 -5.90
C THR A 224 -6.05 -6.58 -6.09
N CYS A 225 -6.19 -7.89 -5.85
CA CYS A 225 -7.48 -8.58 -5.83
C CYS A 225 -8.43 -7.97 -4.78
N LEU A 226 -7.95 -7.70 -3.58
CA LEU A 226 -8.75 -7.10 -2.52
C LEU A 226 -9.24 -5.69 -2.93
N HIS A 227 -8.40 -4.88 -3.55
CA HIS A 227 -8.79 -3.54 -4.03
C HIS A 227 -9.77 -3.59 -5.21
N TRP A 228 -9.62 -4.57 -6.10
CA TRP A 228 -10.58 -4.84 -7.17
C TRP A 228 -11.94 -5.24 -6.60
N LEU A 229 -11.97 -6.25 -5.73
CA LEU A 229 -13.20 -6.74 -5.11
C LEU A 229 -13.90 -5.65 -4.28
N ALA A 230 -13.14 -4.88 -3.51
CA ALA A 230 -13.68 -3.77 -2.74
C ALA A 230 -14.32 -2.67 -3.62
N ALA A 231 -13.89 -2.54 -4.87
CA ALA A 231 -14.48 -1.62 -5.85
C ALA A 231 -15.71 -2.22 -6.55
N THR A 232 -15.65 -3.49 -6.94
CA THR A 232 -16.61 -4.08 -7.88
C THR A 232 -17.75 -4.83 -7.21
N LEU A 233 -17.49 -5.46 -6.06
CA LEU A 233 -18.48 -6.30 -5.40
C LEU A 233 -19.70 -5.52 -4.89
N PRO A 234 -19.57 -4.35 -4.23
CA PRO A 234 -20.73 -3.60 -3.78
C PRO A 234 -21.61 -3.08 -4.93
N PRO A 235 -21.07 -2.49 -6.02
CA PRO A 235 -21.86 -2.15 -7.20
C PRO A 235 -22.58 -3.35 -7.82
N ALA A 236 -21.89 -4.48 -8.03
CA ALA A 236 -22.50 -5.67 -8.62
C ALA A 236 -23.64 -6.21 -7.74
N TRP A 237 -23.45 -6.20 -6.42
CA TRP A 237 -24.50 -6.56 -5.47
C TRP A 237 -25.70 -5.61 -5.52
N LEU A 238 -25.47 -4.29 -5.54
CA LEU A 238 -26.54 -3.28 -5.63
C LEU A 238 -27.37 -3.42 -6.93
N ILE A 239 -26.71 -3.69 -8.05
CA ILE A 239 -27.37 -3.91 -9.35
C ILE A 239 -28.24 -5.18 -9.31
N GLY A 240 -27.76 -6.24 -8.66
CA GLY A 240 -28.52 -7.50 -8.55
C GLY A 240 -29.62 -7.50 -7.47
N ALA A 241 -29.46 -6.73 -6.40
CA ALA A 241 -30.35 -6.76 -5.23
C ALA A 241 -31.52 -5.78 -5.30
N LEU A 242 -31.36 -4.66 -5.99
CA LEU A 242 -32.39 -3.61 -6.07
C LEU A 242 -33.18 -3.69 -7.38
N PRO A 243 -34.48 -3.35 -7.36
CA PRO A 243 -35.29 -3.30 -8.57
C PRO A 243 -34.79 -2.21 -9.52
N THR A 244 -35.02 -2.40 -10.81
CA THR A 244 -34.72 -1.39 -11.84
C THR A 244 -35.68 -0.21 -11.71
N PRO A 245 -35.23 1.05 -11.84
CA PRO A 245 -33.86 1.51 -12.18
C PRO A 245 -32.94 1.76 -10.97
N TRP A 246 -33.41 1.53 -9.74
CA TRP A 246 -32.72 1.91 -8.50
C TRP A 246 -31.38 1.21 -8.30
N GLY A 247 -31.22 -0.05 -8.74
CA GLY A 247 -29.95 -0.78 -8.61
C GLY A 247 -28.78 -0.10 -9.30
N LEU A 248 -28.95 0.33 -10.55
CA LEU A 248 -27.91 1.05 -11.29
C LEU A 248 -27.65 2.44 -10.66
N GLY A 249 -28.71 3.17 -10.30
CA GLY A 249 -28.57 4.49 -9.66
C GLY A 249 -27.80 4.42 -8.33
N ALA A 250 -28.11 3.44 -7.48
CA ALA A 250 -27.42 3.21 -6.22
C ALA A 250 -25.96 2.79 -6.43
N ALA A 251 -25.70 1.92 -7.42
CA ALA A 251 -24.34 1.51 -7.77
C ALA A 251 -23.48 2.69 -8.25
N VAL A 252 -24.03 3.58 -9.08
CA VAL A 252 -23.35 4.80 -9.53
C VAL A 252 -23.10 5.75 -8.37
N ALA A 253 -24.11 6.00 -7.53
CA ALA A 253 -23.94 6.85 -6.34
C ALA A 253 -22.83 6.32 -5.41
N TYR A 254 -22.82 5.00 -5.16
CA TYR A 254 -21.75 4.34 -4.42
C TYR A 254 -20.38 4.53 -5.09
N GLY A 255 -20.27 4.28 -6.40
CA GLY A 255 -19.03 4.43 -7.15
C GLY A 255 -18.48 5.85 -7.13
N VAL A 256 -19.35 6.86 -7.29
CA VAL A 256 -19.00 8.28 -7.22
C VAL A 256 -18.51 8.66 -5.82
N LEU A 257 -19.22 8.24 -4.76
CA LEU A 257 -18.78 8.43 -3.37
C LEU A 257 -17.45 7.74 -3.10
N LEU A 258 -17.25 6.54 -3.65
CA LEU A 258 -16.03 5.77 -3.49
C LEU A 258 -14.84 6.43 -4.21
N ALA A 259 -15.08 7.02 -5.39
CA ALA A 259 -14.10 7.76 -6.18
C ALA A 259 -13.80 9.15 -5.60
N ALA A 260 -14.77 9.81 -4.97
CA ALA A 260 -14.60 11.10 -4.31
C ALA A 260 -13.59 11.05 -3.15
N LYS A 261 -13.42 9.88 -2.52
CA LYS A 261 -12.37 9.64 -1.52
C LYS A 261 -10.95 9.73 -2.09
N ALA A 262 -10.78 9.57 -3.41
CA ALA A 262 -9.49 9.75 -4.08
C ALA A 262 -9.31 11.18 -4.56
N SER A 263 -10.26 11.71 -5.32
CA SER A 263 -10.30 13.12 -5.75
C SER A 263 -11.68 13.48 -6.30
N ARG A 264 -12.00 14.77 -6.39
CA ARG A 264 -13.21 15.26 -7.07
C ARG A 264 -13.17 14.97 -8.57
N GLY A 265 -12.02 15.11 -9.22
CA GLY A 265 -11.86 14.83 -10.65
C GLY A 265 -12.15 13.38 -11.01
N THR A 266 -11.68 12.43 -10.19
CA THR A 266 -11.98 11.00 -10.38
C THR A 266 -13.46 10.67 -10.19
N ALA A 267 -14.14 11.36 -9.28
CA ALA A 267 -15.58 11.19 -9.08
C ALA A 267 -16.37 11.69 -10.29
N LEU A 268 -16.01 12.87 -10.82
CA LEU A 268 -16.60 13.43 -12.03
C LEU A 268 -16.37 12.50 -13.23
N LEU A 269 -15.16 11.98 -13.39
CA LEU A 269 -14.84 11.05 -14.47
C LEU A 269 -15.72 9.79 -14.42
N VAL A 270 -15.89 9.18 -13.24
CA VAL A 270 -16.75 7.99 -13.08
C VAL A 270 -18.21 8.33 -13.40
N ALA A 271 -18.72 9.47 -12.92
CA ALA A 271 -20.09 9.89 -13.20
C ALA A 271 -20.32 10.12 -14.71
N VAL A 272 -19.45 10.91 -15.34
CA VAL A 272 -19.53 11.27 -16.77
C VAL A 272 -19.34 10.03 -17.64
N ALA A 273 -18.35 9.18 -17.36
CA ALA A 273 -18.12 7.95 -18.14
C ALA A 273 -19.34 7.02 -18.08
N THR A 274 -19.98 6.88 -16.92
CA THR A 274 -21.17 6.03 -16.78
C THR A 274 -22.37 6.63 -17.51
N LEU A 275 -22.58 7.95 -17.42
CA LEU A 275 -23.63 8.66 -18.17
C LEU A 275 -23.42 8.55 -19.69
N LEU A 276 -22.19 8.74 -20.16
CA LEU A 276 -21.83 8.61 -21.57
C LEU A 276 -22.05 7.18 -22.06
N ALA A 277 -21.66 6.17 -21.28
CA ALA A 277 -21.91 4.76 -21.63
C ALA A 277 -23.41 4.48 -21.79
N HIS A 278 -24.24 4.99 -20.88
CA HIS A 278 -25.70 4.87 -21.00
C HIS A 278 -26.24 5.60 -22.24
N ALA A 279 -25.81 6.84 -22.47
CA ALA A 279 -26.23 7.62 -23.63
C ALA A 279 -25.83 6.97 -24.96
N LEU A 280 -24.61 6.42 -25.05
CA LEU A 280 -24.14 5.67 -26.22
C LEU A 280 -24.97 4.42 -26.48
N GLY A 281 -25.33 3.68 -25.43
CA GLY A 281 -26.23 2.52 -25.56
C GLY A 281 -27.60 2.93 -26.10
N ARG A 282 -28.15 4.04 -25.61
CA ARG A 282 -29.41 4.59 -26.16
C ARG A 282 -29.27 4.98 -27.61
N LEU A 283 -28.21 5.72 -27.98
CA LEU A 283 -27.98 6.16 -29.36
C LEU A 283 -27.80 4.98 -30.32
N GLY A 284 -27.09 3.94 -29.92
CA GLY A 284 -26.91 2.72 -30.71
C GLY A 284 -28.18 1.88 -30.85
N HIS A 285 -29.25 2.18 -30.11
CA HIS A 285 -30.57 1.59 -30.34
C HIS A 285 -31.35 2.32 -31.45
N TRP A 286 -31.04 3.60 -31.70
CA TRP A 286 -31.69 4.43 -32.71
C TRP A 286 -31.05 4.34 -34.11
N LEU A 287 -29.83 3.83 -34.20
CA LEU A 287 -29.08 3.58 -35.43
C LEU A 287 -29.28 2.12 -35.89
#